data_AF-A0A512B281-F1
#
_entry.id   AF-A0A512B281-F1
#
_cell.length_a   1.000
_cell.length_b   1.000
_cell.length_c   1.000
_cell.angle_alpha   90.00
_cell.angle_beta   90.00
_cell.angle_gamma   90.00
#
_symmetry.space_group_name_H-M   'P 1'
#
loop_
_entity.id
_entity.type
_entity.pdbx_description
1 polymer ?
#
loop_
_entity_poly.entity_id
_entity_poly.type
_entity_poly.pdbx_seq_one_letter_code
_entity_poly.pdbx_strand_id
1 'polypeptide(L)' 'MNTYNNNLNNDRRDDLFDGTELRARGNWTELKGKARQQYGNLTDDDFEYAEGKQEEWLGSLSAKIGRSIDDVKSWFRSL' A
#
# COMPACT_ATOMS: atom_id res chain seq x y z
N MET A 1 -30.54 27.71 11.61
CA MET A 1 -30.40 26.49 12.44
C MET A 1 -30.89 25.30 11.60
N ASN A 2 -30.10 24.23 11.52
CA ASN A 2 -30.31 22.96 10.82
C ASN A 2 -30.42 22.97 9.29
N THR A 3 -29.43 22.35 8.65
CA THR A 3 -29.60 20.99 8.11
C THR A 3 -28.24 20.28 8.18
N TYR A 4 -28.10 19.31 9.11
CA TYR A 4 -27.06 18.28 9.02
C TYR A 4 -27.34 17.48 7.75
N ASN A 5 -26.68 17.87 6.67
CA ASN A 5 -26.82 17.19 5.39
C ASN A 5 -26.04 15.87 5.48
N ASN A 6 -26.74 14.82 5.88
CA ASN A 6 -26.32 13.43 5.75
C ASN A 6 -26.25 13.09 4.26
N ASN A 7 -25.15 13.45 3.62
CA ASN A 7 -24.76 12.85 2.34
C ASN A 7 -23.68 11.81 2.63
N LEU A 8 -24.14 10.69 3.21
CA LEU A 8 -23.46 9.39 3.15
C LEU A 8 -23.50 8.91 1.69
N ASN A 9 -22.79 9.63 0.81
CA ASN A 9 -22.48 9.13 -0.50
C ASN A 9 -21.48 7.99 -0.29
N ASN A 10 -22.01 6.78 -0.44
CA ASN A 10 -21.29 5.54 -0.67
C ASN A 10 -20.30 5.66 -1.85
N ASP A 11 -19.22 6.42 -1.71
CA ASP A 11 -17.99 6.16 -2.46
C ASP A 11 -17.24 5.08 -1.67
N ARG A 12 -17.79 3.87 -1.71
CA ARG A 12 -17.08 2.65 -1.32
C ARG A 12 -16.03 2.36 -2.39
N ARG A 13 -14.98 3.19 -2.46
CA ARG A 13 -13.77 2.90 -3.25
C ARG A 13 -12.53 2.78 -2.37
N ASP A 14 -12.73 2.47 -1.10
CA ASP A 14 -11.72 1.74 -0.32
C ASP A 14 -11.74 0.24 -0.71
N ASP A 15 -11.66 -0.03 -2.02
CA ASP A 15 -11.13 -1.28 -2.55
C ASP A 15 -9.61 -1.27 -2.31
N LEU A 16 -9.23 -1.18 -1.03
CA LEU A 16 -7.90 -1.01 -0.45
C LEU A 16 -7.09 -2.30 -0.60
N PHE A 17 -6.67 -2.57 -1.85
CA PHE A 17 -6.25 -3.84 -2.43
C PHE A 17 -7.42 -4.55 -3.10
N ASP A 18 -7.61 -4.27 -4.40
CA ASP A 18 -8.02 -5.31 -5.34
C ASP A 18 -7.22 -6.56 -4.93
N GLY A 19 -7.90 -7.67 -4.57
CA GLY A 19 -7.29 -8.81 -3.86
C GLY A 19 -6.03 -9.42 -4.49
N THR A 20 -5.62 -8.91 -5.64
CA THR A 20 -4.30 -9.01 -6.26
C THR A 20 -3.19 -8.45 -5.37
N GLU A 21 -2.39 -9.36 -4.81
CA GLU A 21 -1.20 -8.98 -4.06
C GLU A 21 -0.18 -8.18 -4.91
N LEU A 22 0.58 -7.26 -4.30
CA LEU A 22 1.62 -6.50 -5.01
C LEU A 22 2.67 -7.42 -5.64
N ARG A 23 2.96 -8.56 -4.99
CA ARG A 23 3.86 -9.60 -5.50
C ARG A 23 3.28 -10.35 -6.70
N ALA A 24 1.96 -10.37 -6.84
CA ALA A 24 1.28 -10.99 -7.98
C ALA A 24 1.28 -10.08 -9.22
N ARG A 25 1.69 -8.81 -9.07
CA ARG A 25 1.82 -7.91 -10.22
C ARG A 25 3.06 -8.27 -11.03
N GLY A 26 2.91 -8.35 -12.35
CA GLY A 26 4.03 -8.64 -13.27
C GLY A 26 5.16 -7.60 -13.22
N ASN A 27 4.89 -6.38 -12.72
CA ASN A 27 5.88 -5.31 -12.53
C ASN A 27 6.53 -5.31 -11.14
N TRP A 28 6.37 -6.37 -10.34
CA TRP A 28 6.88 -6.44 -8.97
C TRP A 28 8.37 -6.07 -8.84
N THR A 29 9.23 -6.60 -9.72
CA THR A 29 10.66 -6.29 -9.74
C THR A 29 10.94 -4.79 -9.93
N GLU A 30 10.16 -4.12 -10.77
CA GLU A 30 10.29 -2.67 -11.00
C GLU A 30 9.81 -1.88 -9.79
N LEU A 31 8.67 -2.28 -9.19
CA LEU A 31 8.14 -1.66 -7.97
C LEU A 31 9.16 -1.74 -6.83
N LYS A 32 9.79 -2.90 -6.61
CA LYS A 32 10.89 -3.05 -5.65
C LYS A 32 12.06 -2.13 -5.98
N GLY A 33 12.43 -2.01 -7.25
CA GLY A 33 13.49 -1.11 -7.71
C GLY A 33 13.20 0.36 -7.37
N LYS A 34 12.00 0.84 -7.71
CA LYS A 34 11.54 2.21 -7.40
C LYS A 34 11.45 2.45 -5.89
N ALA A 35 11.00 1.45 -5.14
CA ALA A 35 10.84 1.56 -3.69
C ALA A 35 12.19 1.70 -2.99
N ARG A 36 13.20 0.92 -3.39
CA ARG A 36 14.57 1.06 -2.88
C ARG A 36 15.22 2.40 -3.26
N GLN A 37 14.95 2.90 -4.47
CA GLN A 37 15.45 4.21 -4.90
C GLN A 37 14.81 5.36 -4.10
N GLN A 38 13.51 5.26 -3.82
CA GLN A 38 12.76 6.26 -3.07
C GLN A 38 13.06 6.20 -1.56
N TYR A 39 13.19 4.98 -1.03
CA TYR A 39 13.38 4.66 0.36
C TYR A 39 14.66 3.81 0.47
N GLY A 40 15.82 4.47 0.55
CA GLY A 40 17.13 3.81 0.57
C GLY A 40 17.38 2.88 1.76
N ASN A 41 16.44 2.82 2.71
CA ASN A 41 16.40 1.91 3.85
C ASN A 41 15.70 0.57 3.55
N LEU A 42 15.06 0.42 2.40
CA LEU A 42 14.41 -0.82 1.97
C LEU A 42 15.40 -1.75 1.27
N THR A 43 15.35 -3.02 1.61
CA THR A 43 16.14 -4.10 1.00
C THR A 43 15.23 -5.08 0.27
N ASP A 44 15.79 -6.01 -0.52
CA ASP A 44 14.97 -7.01 -1.22
C ASP A 44 14.16 -7.88 -0.24
N ASP A 45 14.75 -8.17 0.93
CA ASP A 45 14.15 -8.91 2.04
C ASP A 45 12.89 -8.22 2.59
N ASP A 46 12.89 -6.87 2.63
CA ASP A 46 11.69 -6.10 3.02
C ASP A 46 10.55 -6.19 2.01
N PHE A 47 10.75 -6.83 0.85
CA PHE A 47 9.69 -7.11 -0.11
C PHE A 47 9.34 -8.61 -0.13
N GLU A 48 10.04 -9.46 0.62
CA GLU A 48 9.70 -10.87 0.72
C GLU A 48 8.60 -11.07 1.78
N TYR A 49 7.40 -11.40 1.33
CA TYR A 49 6.29 -11.80 2.20
C TYR A 49 5.59 -13.02 1.63
N ALA A 50 5.07 -13.88 2.49
CA ALA A 50 4.27 -15.04 2.10
C ALA A 50 2.91 -14.60 1.53
N GLU A 51 2.34 -15.40 0.64
CA GLU A 51 0.98 -15.16 0.12
C GLU A 51 -0.02 -15.05 1.28
N GLY A 52 -0.87 -14.03 1.23
CA GLY A 52 -1.84 -13.72 2.30
C GLY A 52 -1.25 -12.92 3.47
N LYS A 53 0.07 -12.69 3.54
CA LYS A 53 0.71 -11.87 4.59
C LYS A 53 0.95 -10.42 4.20
N GLN A 54 0.33 -9.98 3.12
CA GLN A 54 0.53 -8.63 2.61
C GLN A 54 0.16 -7.52 3.61
N GLU A 55 -0.88 -7.72 4.42
CA GLU A 55 -1.28 -6.72 5.42
C GLU A 55 -0.22 -6.57 6.52
N GLU A 56 0.31 -7.69 7.04
CA GLU A 56 1.42 -7.70 8.00
C GLU A 56 2.69 -7.06 7.41
N TRP A 57 2.95 -7.39 6.14
CA TRP A 57 4.07 -6.86 5.38
C TRP A 57 3.97 -5.35 5.20
N LEU A 58 2.80 -4.81 4.81
CA LEU A 58 2.58 -3.38 4.71
C LEU A 58 2.73 -2.67 6.05
N GLY A 59 2.28 -3.28 7.15
CA GLY A 59 2.49 -2.75 8.50
C GLY A 59 3.98 -2.62 8.83
N SER A 60 4.74 -3.70 8.61
CA SER A 60 6.20 -3.73 8.82
C SER A 60 6.92 -2.72 7.94
N LEU A 61 6.54 -2.66 6.66
CA LEU A 61 7.10 -1.73 5.68
C LEU A 61 6.82 -0.27 6.06
N SER A 62 5.58 0.03 6.46
CA SER A 62 5.16 1.37 6.89
C SER A 62 5.96 1.86 8.11
N ALA A 63 6.19 0.96 9.08
CA ALA A 63 7.00 1.23 10.25
C ALA A 63 8.46 1.51 9.88
N LYS A 64 9.01 0.75 8.92
CA LYS A 64 10.39 0.92 8.46
C LYS A 64 10.62 2.25 7.75
N ILE A 65 9.69 2.67 6.91
CA ILE A 65 9.79 3.95 6.19
C ILE A 65 9.28 5.15 6.99
N GLY A 66 8.64 4.92 8.13
CA GLY A 66 8.07 5.97 8.99
C GLY A 66 6.89 6.70 8.36
N ARG A 67 6.07 6.01 7.55
CA ARG A 67 4.86 6.57 6.94
C ARG A 67 3.64 5.74 7.29
N SER A 68 2.46 6.30 7.07
CA SER A 68 1.19 5.59 7.21
C SER A 68 1.09 4.44 6.20
N ILE A 69 0.45 3.34 6.58
CA ILE A 69 0.15 2.22 5.67
C ILE A 69 -0.58 2.73 4.41
N ASP A 70 -1.46 3.72 4.57
CA ASP A 70 -2.19 4.34 3.46
C ASP A 70 -1.27 5.06 2.46
N ASP A 71 -0.33 5.87 2.95
CA ASP A 71 0.70 6.53 2.11
C ASP A 71 1.49 5.51 1.29
N VAL A 72 1.87 4.39 1.90
CA VAL A 72 2.59 3.30 1.24
C VAL A 72 1.75 2.70 0.13
N LYS A 73 0.50 2.33 0.46
CA LYS A 73 -0.46 1.76 -0.49
C LYS A 73 -0.70 2.72 -1.65
N SER A 74 -0.94 3.99 -1.36
CA SER A 74 -1.18 5.06 -2.35
C SER A 74 0.01 5.24 -3.28
N TRP A 75 1.22 5.24 -2.72
CA TRP A 75 2.44 5.33 -3.51
C TRP A 75 2.60 4.14 -4.47
N PHE A 76 2.43 2.89 -3.99
CA PHE A 76 2.47 1.71 -4.87
C PHE A 76 1.34 1.68 -5.90
N ARG A 77 0.19 2.31 -5.64
CA ARG A 77 -0.92 2.45 -6.59
C ARG A 77 -0.62 3.44 -7.70
N SER A 78 0.20 4.46 -7.40
CA SER A 78 0.59 5.49 -8.36
C SER A 78 1.67 5.01 -9.35
N LEU A 79 2.27 3.84 -9.12
CA LEU A 79 3.32 3.25 -9.95
C LEU A 79 2.76 2.34 -11.04
#